data_AF-A0A8H6VN96-F1
#
_entry.id   AF-A0A8H6VN96-F1
#
_cell.length_a   1.000
_cell.length_b   1.000
_cell.length_c   1.000
_cell.angle_alpha   90.00
_cell.angle_beta   90.00
_cell.angle_gamma   90.00
#
_symmetry.space_group_name_H-M   'P 1'
#
loop_
_entity.id
_entity.type
_entity.pdbx_description
1 polymer ?
#
loop_
_entity_poly.entity_id
_entity_poly.type
_entity_poly.pdbx_seq_one_letter_code
_entity_poly.pdbx_strand_id
1 'polypeptide(L)'
;MGGTLQADSRLLDILNEINHIWPGISTDPVMLMGFSGGAQFVNRFAYLYPERLRGVVIAAPGKTTKLKTGLKWPDGVADVSAIFDGMEVEVERFREELSGKVLMVVGKEDVMGEDMMELKDFLAGRKRSDGKRTSRVEGLKELRRNWEEGGIEVDFEVMDGVGHEYAGLLPVILKWLEEKVKGGI
;
A
#
# COMPACT_ATOMS: atom_id res chain seq x y z
N MET A 1 -27.26 -2.29 -10.86
CA MET A 1 -26.04 -2.70 -10.14
C MET A 1 -25.08 -1.53 -10.19
N GLY A 2 -24.82 -0.87 -9.06
CA GLY A 2 -23.95 0.31 -9.03
C GLY A 2 -22.52 -0.14 -9.30
N GLY A 3 -21.95 0.26 -10.43
CA GLY A 3 -20.58 -0.08 -10.78
C GLY A 3 -19.62 0.55 -9.78
N THR A 4 -19.01 -0.27 -8.94
CA THR A 4 -17.86 0.13 -8.14
C THR A 4 -16.75 0.51 -9.14
N LEU A 5 -16.27 1.75 -9.12
CA LEU A 5 -15.07 2.12 -9.85
C LEU A 5 -13.90 1.29 -9.29
N GLN A 6 -13.48 0.25 -10.01
CA GLN A 6 -12.25 -0.48 -9.74
C GLN A 6 -11.07 0.44 -10.06
N ALA A 7 -10.58 1.16 -9.04
CA ALA A 7 -9.50 2.14 -9.21
C ALA A 7 -8.20 1.51 -9.72
N ASP A 8 -8.02 0.22 -9.42
CA ASP A 8 -6.92 -0.61 -9.88
C ASP A 8 -6.95 -0.81 -11.39
N SER A 9 -8.09 -1.24 -11.96
CA SER A 9 -8.21 -1.36 -13.42
C SER A 9 -8.03 -0.02 -14.14
N ARG A 10 -8.46 1.09 -13.52
CA ARG A 10 -8.22 2.44 -14.06
C ARG A 10 -6.75 2.84 -14.07
N LEU A 11 -5.96 2.46 -13.06
CA LEU A 11 -4.51 2.67 -13.12
C LEU A 11 -3.89 1.86 -14.27
N LEU A 12 -4.32 0.61 -14.47
CA LEU A 12 -3.83 -0.21 -15.58
C LEU A 12 -4.18 0.39 -16.94
N ASP A 13 -5.40 0.89 -17.12
CA ASP A 13 -5.83 1.59 -18.33
C ASP A 13 -4.93 2.79 -18.63
N ILE A 14 -4.64 3.63 -17.62
CA ILE A 14 -3.78 4.80 -17.75
C ILE A 14 -2.35 4.40 -18.15
N LEU A 15 -1.78 3.37 -17.52
CA LEU A 15 -0.44 2.89 -17.85
C LEU A 15 -0.38 2.36 -19.29
N ASN A 16 -1.40 1.61 -19.72
CA ASN A 16 -1.48 1.10 -21.09
C ASN A 16 -1.61 2.24 -22.12
N GLU A 17 -2.40 3.27 -21.80
CA GLU A 17 -2.54 4.46 -22.64
C GLU A 17 -1.21 5.22 -22.77
N ILE A 18 -0.48 5.42 -21.67
CA ILE A 18 0.84 6.07 -21.67
C ILE A 18 1.82 5.29 -22.56
N ASN A 19 1.89 3.97 -22.43
CA ASN A 19 2.75 3.13 -23.27
C ASN A 19 2.38 3.21 -24.76
N HIS A 20 1.08 3.30 -25.06
CA HIS A 20 0.60 3.41 -26.43
C HIS A 20 0.98 4.75 -27.07
N ILE A 21 0.84 5.86 -26.33
CA ILE A 21 1.15 7.21 -26.81
C ILE A 21 2.67 7.45 -26.86
N TRP A 22 3.42 6.92 -25.89
CA TRP A 22 4.85 7.10 -25.74
C TRP A 22 5.58 5.75 -25.57
N PRO A 23 5.83 5.00 -26.66
CA PRO A 23 6.42 3.66 -26.59
C PRO A 23 7.88 3.64 -26.08
N GLY A 24 8.51 4.80 -25.91
CA GLY A 24 9.82 4.93 -25.26
C GLY A 24 9.76 4.95 -23.74
N ILE A 25 8.56 4.99 -23.13
CA ILE A 25 8.36 4.98 -21.69
C ILE A 25 7.91 3.59 -21.27
N SER A 26 8.71 2.89 -20.46
CA SER A 26 8.28 1.63 -19.85
C SER A 26 7.25 1.89 -18.77
N THR A 27 6.06 1.29 -18.91
CA THR A 27 4.98 1.35 -17.92
C THR A 27 4.60 -0.04 -17.39
N ASP A 28 5.40 -1.05 -17.72
CA ASP A 28 5.19 -2.41 -17.23
C ASP A 28 6.53 -3.16 -17.11
N PRO A 29 7.06 -3.36 -15.88
CA PRO A 29 6.48 -2.97 -14.59
C PRO A 29 6.86 -1.54 -14.17
N VAL A 30 6.15 -0.98 -13.18
CA VAL A 30 6.37 0.40 -12.68
C VAL A 30 6.76 0.45 -11.20
N MET A 31 7.41 1.54 -10.79
CA MET A 31 7.51 1.89 -9.37
C MET A 31 6.19 2.56 -8.94
N LEU A 32 5.52 2.02 -7.91
CA LEU A 32 4.25 2.56 -7.44
C LEU A 32 4.35 3.08 -6.01
N MET A 33 3.98 4.34 -5.82
CA MET A 33 4.04 5.01 -4.53
C MET A 33 2.65 5.52 -4.12
N GLY A 34 2.34 5.43 -2.83
CA GLY A 34 1.15 6.03 -2.26
C GLY A 34 1.37 6.60 -0.87
N PHE A 35 0.63 7.66 -0.55
CA PHE A 35 0.56 8.27 0.78
C PHE A 35 -0.87 8.23 1.33
N SER A 36 -1.03 7.92 2.63
CA SER A 36 -2.33 7.94 3.33
C SER A 36 -3.40 7.05 2.67
N GLY A 37 -4.38 7.63 1.96
CA GLY A 37 -5.35 6.89 1.15
C GLY A 37 -4.69 6.16 -0.03
N GLY A 38 -3.73 6.81 -0.69
CA GLY A 38 -2.95 6.20 -1.76
C GLY A 38 -2.08 5.04 -1.28
N ALA A 39 -1.56 5.10 -0.05
CA ALA A 39 -0.79 3.98 0.51
C ALA A 39 -1.67 2.74 0.75
N GLN A 40 -2.95 2.91 1.10
CA GLN A 40 -3.91 1.80 1.15
C GLN A 40 -4.14 1.19 -0.23
N PHE A 41 -4.22 2.05 -1.25
CA PHE A 41 -4.34 1.61 -2.63
C PHE A 41 -3.11 0.79 -3.05
N VAL A 42 -1.88 1.29 -2.81
CA VAL A 42 -0.65 0.56 -3.16
C VAL A 42 -0.54 -0.78 -2.46
N ASN A 43 -0.83 -0.85 -1.15
CA ASN A 43 -0.84 -2.13 -0.41
C ASN A 43 -1.75 -3.16 -1.08
N ARG A 44 -2.96 -2.76 -1.50
CA ARG A 44 -3.97 -3.64 -2.09
C ARG A 44 -3.65 -3.98 -3.54
N PHE A 45 -3.22 -3.00 -4.32
CA PHE A 45 -2.80 -3.17 -5.70
C PHE A 45 -1.64 -4.16 -5.81
N ALA A 46 -0.69 -4.10 -4.88
CA ALA A 46 0.43 -5.03 -4.84
C ALA A 46 0.01 -6.50 -4.64
N TYR A 47 -1.08 -6.77 -3.92
CA TYR A 47 -1.60 -8.14 -3.79
C TYR A 47 -2.28 -8.65 -5.04
N LEU A 48 -2.91 -7.75 -5.81
CA LEU A 48 -3.68 -8.10 -7.00
C LEU A 48 -2.80 -8.20 -8.24
N TYR A 49 -1.75 -7.38 -8.33
CA TYR A 49 -0.92 -7.21 -9.53
C TYR A 49 0.58 -7.11 -9.19
N PRO A 50 1.17 -8.06 -8.46
CA PRO A 50 2.59 -8.00 -8.08
C PRO A 50 3.52 -7.91 -9.29
N GLU A 51 3.19 -8.53 -10.41
CA GLU A 51 3.96 -8.52 -11.65
C GLU A 51 4.03 -7.16 -12.34
N ARG A 52 3.12 -6.24 -12.00
CA ARG A 52 3.06 -4.90 -12.58
C ARG A 52 4.01 -3.94 -11.88
N LEU A 53 4.78 -4.42 -10.89
CA LEU A 53 5.52 -3.60 -9.95
C LEU A 53 7.02 -3.92 -9.94
N ARG A 54 7.84 -2.91 -10.21
CA ARG A 54 9.30 -2.94 -9.98
C ARG A 54 9.65 -2.67 -8.53
N GLY A 55 8.75 -2.05 -7.78
CA GLY A 55 8.90 -1.76 -6.37
C GLY A 55 7.78 -0.85 -5.88
N VAL A 56 7.57 -0.83 -4.57
CA VAL A 56 6.46 -0.10 -3.97
C VAL A 56 6.86 0.71 -2.76
N VAL A 57 6.19 1.86 -2.59
CA VAL A 57 6.31 2.71 -1.41
C VAL A 57 4.94 2.88 -0.76
N ILE A 58 4.82 2.39 0.47
CA ILE A 58 3.62 2.47 1.30
C ILE A 58 3.88 3.50 2.42
N ALA A 59 3.47 4.75 2.18
CA ALA A 59 3.73 5.87 3.10
C ALA A 59 2.51 6.19 3.98
N ALA A 60 2.66 6.02 5.29
CA ALA A 60 1.68 6.41 6.32
C ALA A 60 0.22 6.00 6.03
N PRO A 61 -0.08 4.72 5.77
CA PRO A 61 -1.42 4.31 5.37
C PRO A 61 -2.48 4.55 6.45
N GLY A 62 -3.69 4.87 5.94
CA GLY A 62 -4.94 4.97 6.70
C GLY A 62 -5.21 3.76 7.59
N LYS A 63 -5.12 2.61 6.94
CA LYS A 63 -5.36 1.24 7.40
C LYS A 63 -4.48 0.34 6.55
N THR A 64 -4.24 -0.89 6.99
CA THR A 64 -3.47 -1.86 6.22
C THR A 64 -4.34 -3.07 5.92
N THR A 65 -4.14 -3.67 4.76
CA THR A 65 -4.73 -4.96 4.38
C THR A 65 -3.64 -6.01 4.61
N LYS A 66 -3.89 -6.97 5.50
CA LYS A 66 -2.90 -7.98 5.89
C LYS A 66 -2.90 -9.13 4.87
N LEU A 67 -1.73 -9.70 4.60
CA LEU A 67 -1.59 -10.96 3.87
C LEU A 67 -1.99 -12.11 4.81
N LYS A 68 -3.29 -12.22 5.11
CA LYS A 68 -3.89 -13.24 5.98
C LYS A 68 -5.14 -13.82 5.33
N THR A 69 -5.12 -15.11 5.07
CA THR A 69 -6.24 -15.88 4.49
C THR A 69 -7.37 -16.16 5.48
N GLY A 70 -7.18 -15.86 6.76
CA GLY A 70 -8.23 -15.94 7.79
C GLY A 70 -9.07 -14.66 7.96
N LEU A 71 -8.74 -13.58 7.25
CA LEU A 71 -9.42 -12.28 7.35
C LEU A 71 -9.98 -11.87 5.99
N LYS A 72 -11.23 -11.40 5.98
CA LYS A 72 -11.90 -10.90 4.77
C LYS A 72 -11.36 -9.54 4.34
N TRP A 73 -11.54 -9.20 3.07
CA TRP A 73 -11.23 -7.89 2.55
C TRP A 73 -12.08 -6.79 3.22
N PRO A 74 -11.51 -5.61 3.51
CA PRO A 74 -10.14 -5.18 3.26
C PRO A 74 -9.17 -5.42 4.43
N ASP A 75 -9.53 -6.19 5.46
CA ASP A 75 -8.65 -6.45 6.61
C ASP A 75 -7.66 -7.60 6.34
N GLY A 76 -8.01 -8.51 5.42
CA GLY A 76 -7.10 -9.50 4.83
C GLY A 76 -7.49 -9.93 3.42
N VAL A 77 -7.10 -11.13 3.00
CA VAL A 77 -7.18 -11.60 1.60
C VAL A 77 -8.08 -12.83 1.40
N ALA A 78 -8.88 -13.23 2.39
CA ALA A 78 -9.64 -14.49 2.38
C ALA A 78 -10.68 -14.63 1.25
N ASP A 79 -11.29 -13.52 0.82
CA ASP A 79 -12.41 -13.49 -0.12
C ASP A 79 -12.12 -12.62 -1.35
N VAL A 80 -10.84 -12.39 -1.68
CA VAL A 80 -10.41 -11.59 -2.84
C VAL A 80 -11.03 -12.11 -4.14
N SER A 81 -11.02 -13.44 -4.36
CA SER A 81 -11.60 -14.05 -5.57
C SER A 81 -13.09 -13.73 -5.76
N ALA A 82 -13.86 -13.64 -4.67
CA ALA A 82 -15.27 -13.27 -4.75
C ALA A 82 -15.50 -11.78 -5.03
N ILE A 83 -14.53 -10.91 -4.71
CA ILE A 83 -14.65 -9.45 -4.84
C ILE A 83 -14.07 -8.95 -6.17
N PHE A 84 -13.03 -9.61 -6.67
CA PHE A 84 -12.25 -9.21 -7.84
C PHE A 84 -12.37 -10.24 -8.97
N ASP A 85 -13.59 -10.68 -9.24
CA ASP A 85 -13.94 -11.48 -10.42
C ASP A 85 -13.03 -12.70 -10.67
N GLY A 86 -12.71 -13.44 -9.60
CA GLY A 86 -11.91 -14.66 -9.66
C GLY A 86 -10.43 -14.50 -9.36
N MET A 87 -9.92 -13.27 -9.18
CA MET A 87 -8.49 -13.04 -8.86
C MET A 87 -8.08 -13.70 -7.54
N GLU A 88 -6.88 -14.26 -7.49
CA GLU A 88 -6.31 -14.87 -6.30
C GLU A 88 -5.04 -14.12 -5.86
N VAL A 89 -4.83 -14.02 -4.55
CA VAL A 89 -3.58 -13.49 -4.01
C VAL A 89 -2.56 -14.62 -3.95
N GLU A 90 -1.69 -14.66 -4.96
CA GLU A 90 -0.60 -15.63 -5.07
C GLU A 90 0.59 -15.22 -4.18
N VAL A 91 0.63 -15.72 -2.93
CA VAL A 91 1.66 -15.35 -1.93
C VAL A 91 3.09 -15.60 -2.42
N GLU A 92 3.31 -16.71 -3.14
CA GLU A 92 4.63 -17.06 -3.67
C GLU A 92 5.08 -16.05 -4.73
N ARG A 93 4.23 -15.76 -5.72
CA ARG A 93 4.50 -14.74 -6.74
C ARG A 93 4.71 -13.35 -6.11
N PHE A 94 3.88 -12.99 -5.14
CA PHE A 94 4.02 -11.74 -4.40
C PHE A 94 5.41 -11.65 -3.72
N ARG A 95 5.87 -12.74 -3.09
CA ARG A 95 7.20 -12.80 -2.48
C ARG A 95 8.31 -12.71 -3.53
N GLU A 96 8.24 -13.49 -4.60
CA GLU A 96 9.24 -13.51 -5.67
C GLU A 96 9.40 -12.13 -6.33
N GLU A 97 8.28 -11.45 -6.60
CA GLU A 97 8.29 -10.18 -7.32
C GLU A 97 8.71 -8.99 -6.43
N LEU A 98 8.28 -8.97 -5.16
CA LEU A 98 8.41 -7.77 -4.31
C LEU A 98 9.35 -7.88 -3.11
N SER A 99 9.81 -9.06 -2.72
CA SER A 99 10.75 -9.17 -1.59
C SER A 99 12.02 -8.34 -1.84
N GLY A 100 12.35 -7.43 -0.91
CA GLY A 100 13.48 -6.50 -1.03
C GLY A 100 13.22 -5.28 -1.93
N LYS A 101 12.00 -5.13 -2.46
CA LYS A 101 11.56 -4.03 -3.36
C LYS A 101 10.43 -3.19 -2.76
N VAL A 102 10.30 -3.19 -1.43
CA VAL A 102 9.23 -2.52 -0.69
C VAL A 102 9.83 -1.54 0.31
N LEU A 103 9.35 -0.29 0.29
CA LEU A 103 9.54 0.66 1.38
C LEU A 103 8.21 0.87 2.13
N MET A 104 8.22 0.64 3.43
CA MET A 104 7.16 1.05 4.35
C MET A 104 7.69 2.20 5.21
N VAL A 105 7.07 3.38 5.09
CA VAL A 105 7.55 4.60 5.79
C VAL A 105 6.43 5.35 6.49
N VAL A 106 6.70 5.90 7.67
CA VAL A 106 5.72 6.65 8.47
C VAL A 106 6.39 7.68 9.38
N GLY A 107 5.72 8.79 9.65
CA GLY A 107 6.15 9.76 10.65
C GLY A 107 5.86 9.27 12.07
N LYS A 108 6.78 9.45 13.02
CA LYS A 108 6.61 9.00 14.40
C LYS A 108 5.50 9.77 15.12
N GLU A 109 5.35 11.04 14.78
CA GLU A 109 4.35 11.97 15.29
C GLU A 109 3.05 11.92 14.48
N ASP A 110 2.91 10.94 13.56
CA ASP A 110 1.66 10.60 12.88
C ASP A 110 0.70 9.84 13.83
N VAL A 111 0.37 10.54 14.91
CA VAL A 111 -0.71 10.20 15.82
C VAL A 111 -1.97 10.88 15.29
N MET A 112 -2.93 10.07 14.87
CA MET A 112 -4.26 10.58 14.54
C MET A 112 -4.90 11.13 15.83
N GLY A 113 -5.07 12.45 15.90
CA GLY A 113 -5.84 13.08 16.97
C GLY A 113 -7.29 12.60 17.01
N GLU A 114 -7.87 12.52 18.19
CA GLU A 114 -9.22 11.99 18.43
C GLU A 114 -10.29 12.72 17.59
N ASP A 115 -10.20 14.04 17.46
CA ASP A 115 -11.17 14.88 16.72
C ASP A 115 -11.22 14.57 15.21
N MET A 116 -10.04 14.39 14.59
CA MET A 116 -9.94 14.04 13.17
C MET A 116 -10.40 12.60 12.89
N MET A 117 -10.38 11.74 13.91
CA MET A 117 -10.93 10.39 13.85
C MET A 117 -12.45 10.38 13.97
N GLU A 118 -13.04 11.19 14.86
CA GLU A 118 -14.49 11.33 14.97
C GLU A 118 -15.10 11.86 13.68
N LEU A 119 -14.45 12.86 13.07
CA LEU A 119 -14.88 13.39 11.77
C LEU A 119 -14.80 12.32 10.66
N LYS A 120 -13.77 11.47 10.67
CA LYS A 120 -13.62 10.38 9.68
C LYS A 120 -14.66 9.27 9.88
N ASP A 121 -14.91 8.85 11.12
CA ASP A 121 -15.93 7.83 11.42
C ASP A 121 -17.32 8.33 11.02
N PHE A 122 -17.62 9.61 11.32
CA PHE A 122 -18.86 10.28 10.90
C PHE A 122 -18.99 10.33 9.36
N LEU A 123 -17.98 10.82 8.65
CA LEU A 123 -17.98 10.89 7.18
C LEU A 123 -18.07 9.50 6.51
N ALA A 124 -17.50 8.47 7.14
CA ALA A 124 -17.55 7.10 6.64
C ALA A 124 -18.85 6.35 7.00
N GLY A 125 -19.80 6.98 7.69
CA GLY A 125 -21.04 6.35 8.14
C GLY A 125 -20.82 5.17 9.10
N ARG A 126 -19.67 5.11 9.78
CA ARG A 126 -19.33 4.03 10.70
C ARG A 126 -19.73 4.44 12.11
N LYS A 127 -20.36 3.53 12.88
CA LYS A 127 -20.45 3.70 14.33
C LYS A 127 -19.03 3.72 14.92
N ARG A 128 -18.82 4.48 16.01
CA ARG A 128 -17.55 4.49 16.77
C ARG A 128 -17.06 3.05 16.92
N SER A 129 -15.89 2.78 16.35
CA SER A 129 -15.23 1.49 16.56
C SER A 129 -14.66 1.45 17.97
N ASP A 130 -15.16 0.52 18.80
CA ASP A 130 -14.71 0.22 20.17
C ASP A 130 -13.41 -0.63 20.19
N GLY A 131 -12.83 -0.92 19.02
CA GLY A 131 -11.58 -1.66 18.90
C GLY A 131 -10.39 -0.78 19.30
N LYS A 132 -9.46 -1.34 20.08
CA LYS A 132 -8.19 -0.72 20.50
C LYS A 132 -7.48 -0.12 19.28
N ARG A 133 -7.54 1.21 19.12
CA ARG A 133 -7.11 1.91 17.90
C ARG A 133 -5.59 2.04 17.90
N THR A 134 -4.95 1.38 16.92
CA THR A 134 -3.50 1.42 16.71
C THR A 134 -3.12 2.66 15.90
N SER A 135 -2.03 3.36 16.26
CA SER A 135 -1.52 4.50 15.47
C SER A 135 -1.11 4.07 14.06
N ARG A 136 -0.88 5.01 13.12
CA ARG A 136 -0.38 4.68 11.77
C ARG A 136 0.92 3.89 11.83
N VAL A 137 1.78 4.29 12.77
CA VAL A 137 3.04 3.63 13.07
C VAL A 137 2.81 2.17 13.44
N GLU A 138 1.88 1.91 14.37
CA GLU A 138 1.60 0.55 14.80
C GLU A 138 0.93 -0.28 13.70
N GLY A 139 -0.02 0.30 12.95
CA GLY A 139 -0.64 -0.37 11.80
C GLY A 139 0.37 -0.77 10.71
N LEU A 140 1.39 0.07 10.46
CA LEU A 140 2.44 -0.22 9.50
C LEU A 140 3.46 -1.24 10.03
N LYS A 141 3.79 -1.18 11.34
CA LYS A 141 4.59 -2.23 12.01
C LYS A 141 3.91 -3.59 11.96
N GLU A 142 2.60 -3.64 12.19
CA GLU A 142 1.83 -4.88 12.06
C GLU A 142 1.82 -5.42 10.63
N LEU A 143 1.71 -4.54 9.63
CA LEU A 143 1.78 -4.94 8.22
C LEU A 143 3.16 -5.50 7.87
N ARG A 144 4.23 -4.79 8.26
CA ARG A 144 5.61 -5.25 8.10
C ARG A 144 5.80 -6.64 8.70
N ARG A 145 5.45 -6.83 9.98
CA ARG A 145 5.56 -8.13 10.66
C ARG A 145 4.80 -9.21 9.90
N ASN A 146 3.59 -8.91 9.43
CA ASN A 146 2.80 -9.86 8.67
C ASN A 146 3.43 -10.23 7.31
N TRP A 147 4.13 -9.32 6.64
CA TRP A 147 4.86 -9.61 5.39
C TRP A 147 6.13 -10.41 5.67
N GLU A 148 6.89 -10.04 6.71
CA GLU A 148 8.09 -10.76 7.13
C GLU A 148 7.77 -12.19 7.61
N GLU A 149 6.66 -12.40 8.33
CA GLU A 149 6.13 -13.74 8.66
C GLU A 149 5.88 -14.60 7.41
N GLY A 150 5.53 -13.94 6.29
CA GLY A 150 5.35 -14.56 4.98
C GLY A 150 6.63 -14.60 4.13
N GLY A 151 7.80 -14.29 4.69
CA GLY A 151 9.08 -14.31 3.98
C GLY A 151 9.29 -13.17 2.98
N ILE A 152 8.54 -12.08 3.07
CA ILE A 152 8.67 -10.90 2.21
C ILE A 152 9.52 -9.86 2.94
N GLU A 153 10.70 -9.57 2.41
CA GLU A 153 11.60 -8.56 2.96
C GLU A 153 11.13 -7.15 2.63
N VAL A 154 11.17 -6.26 3.64
CA VAL A 154 10.66 -4.89 3.58
C VAL A 154 11.66 -3.93 4.19
N ASP A 155 12.02 -2.88 3.46
CA ASP A 155 12.70 -1.71 4.02
C ASP A 155 11.68 -0.91 4.84
N PHE A 156 11.98 -0.62 6.11
CA PHE A 156 11.03 0.02 7.01
C PHE A 156 11.65 1.19 7.77
N GLU A 157 11.03 2.36 7.64
CA GLU A 157 11.56 3.62 8.16
C GLU A 157 10.50 4.36 9.00
N VAL A 158 10.93 4.89 10.14
CA VAL A 158 10.10 5.74 11.02
C VAL A 158 10.80 7.08 11.19
N MET A 159 10.17 8.14 10.71
CA MET A 159 10.77 9.47 10.67
C MET A 159 10.47 10.23 11.96
N ASP A 160 11.51 10.58 12.73
CA ASP A 160 11.40 11.45 13.91
C ASP A 160 11.06 12.90 13.50
N GLY A 161 10.20 13.55 14.28
CA GLY A 161 9.77 14.93 14.03
C GLY A 161 8.81 15.10 12.85
N VAL A 162 8.26 14.03 12.29
CA VAL A 162 7.35 14.05 11.14
C VAL A 162 5.95 13.58 11.53
N GLY A 163 4.95 14.41 11.25
CA GLY A 163 3.53 14.10 11.46
C GLY A 163 2.88 13.39 10.26
N HIS A 164 1.57 13.60 10.07
CA HIS A 164 0.85 13.10 8.89
C HIS A 164 1.06 14.00 7.66
N GLU A 165 2.30 14.14 7.20
CA GLU A 165 2.66 15.01 6.09
C GLU A 165 3.59 14.33 5.09
N TYR A 166 3.26 14.46 3.81
CA TYR A 166 4.04 13.85 2.73
C TYR A 166 5.45 14.43 2.63
N ALA A 167 5.59 15.75 2.81
CA ALA A 167 6.85 16.47 2.62
C ALA A 167 7.96 15.97 3.54
N GLY A 168 7.65 15.62 4.80
CA GLY A 168 8.63 15.08 5.76
C GLY A 168 9.11 13.67 5.42
N LEU A 169 8.34 12.90 4.65
CA LEU A 169 8.71 11.54 4.23
C LEU A 169 9.45 11.52 2.89
N LEU A 170 9.31 12.57 2.08
CA LEU A 170 9.88 12.62 0.73
C LEU A 170 11.40 12.38 0.67
N PRO A 171 12.24 12.91 1.58
CA PRO A 171 13.69 12.69 1.51
C PRO A 171 14.10 11.21 1.58
N VAL A 172 13.50 10.43 2.49
CA VAL A 172 13.81 9.00 2.62
C VAL A 172 13.27 8.19 1.45
N ILE A 173 12.11 8.58 0.92
CA ILE A 173 11.52 7.96 -0.27
C ILE A 173 12.41 8.18 -1.50
N LEU A 174 12.86 9.41 -1.74
CA LEU A 174 13.72 9.74 -2.88
C LEU A 174 15.06 8.99 -2.79
N LYS A 175 15.65 8.95 -1.59
CA LYS A 175 16.88 8.18 -1.35
C LYS A 175 16.67 6.70 -1.70
N TRP A 176 15.60 6.09 -1.20
CA TRP A 176 15.28 4.69 -1.48
C TRP A 176 15.05 4.43 -2.97
N LEU A 177 14.30 5.30 -3.65
CA LEU A 177 14.07 5.21 -5.09
C LEU A 177 15.38 5.28 -5.88
N GLU A 178 16.26 6.22 -5.52
CA GLU A 178 17.57 6.37 -6.15
C GLU A 178 18.45 5.12 -5.97
N GLU A 179 18.48 4.57 -4.75
CA GLU A 179 19.21 3.33 -4.44
C GLU A 179 18.68 2.14 -5.23
N LYS A 180 17.35 1.98 -5.32
CA LYS A 180 16.73 0.88 -6.07
C LYS A 180 16.99 1.01 -7.58
N VAL A 181 16.80 2.20 -8.15
CA VAL A 181 17.06 2.45 -9.58
C VAL A 181 18.53 2.21 -9.93
N LYS A 182 19.47 2.66 -9.08
CA LYS A 182 20.92 2.43 -9.29
C LYS A 182 21.32 0.97 -9.07
N GLY A 183 20.71 0.31 -8.09
CA GLY A 183 20.96 -1.08 -7.74
C GLY A 183 20.46 -2.09 -8.77
N GLY A 184 19.85 -1.62 -9.86
CA GLY A 184 19.30 -2.48 -10.90
C GLY A 184 18.08 -3.26 -10.42
N ILE A 185 17.37 -2.74 -9.42
CA ILE A 185 16.05 -3.23 -9.05
C ILE A 185 15.08 -3.02 -10.23
#